data_AF-A0A430M319-F1
#
_entry.id   AF-A0A430M319-F1
#
_cell.length_a   1.000
_cell.length_b   1.000
_cell.length_c   1.000
_cell.angle_alpha   90.00
_cell.angle_beta   90.00
_cell.angle_gamma   90.00
#
_symmetry.space_group_name_H-M   'P 1'
#
loop_
_entity.id
_entity.type
_entity.pdbx_description
1 polymer ?
#
loop_
_entity_poly.entity_id
_entity_poly.type
_entity_poly.pdbx_seq_one_letter_code
_entity_poly.pdbx_strand_id
1 'polypeptide(L)'
;MSLGNFSSLALDVGGVLLFYSASNIKTLTPRQLSNALDSPIWHDYERGKVSKKICYDRICRQFGFDPNTWIEALDTMRESLRPNVELIDEIKRLKLANPQLKVFGLSNISAEDFQQLKPLVDTCGIFDEFYASCLTSQRKPDVACYERFLEDGKISPETCVFVDGRIENVVVAQSLGFRSLHFNDTPSAVTTLRNLFGDPVSRGLDFLSRNAKKLFLYPDDSDTTSLAMLVLDDITPEEEAFAVEQILSHLSPDGLPYIDKLPKVYQYLCRLLQTEAYLLGTRYYDNPGWFLFLLSDVCGKRSSDKVLSEMRSLLTSQIQDRMGCDRNIFGAALRSLAAQALGIENKRDVKTLLETQQIDGGWERQWLWKYGKEAVKIGSRGVVTAMAVRAIKQAREDG
;
A
#
# COMPACT_ATOMS: atom_id res chain seq x y z
N MET A 1 -1.79 14.72 -3.52
CA MET A 1 -1.92 13.63 -2.53
C MET A 1 -0.88 13.88 -1.48
N SER A 2 -1.25 14.46 -0.34
CA SER A 2 -0.37 14.41 0.82
C SER A 2 -0.20 12.94 1.21
N LEU A 3 0.93 12.59 1.82
CA LEU A 3 1.06 11.39 2.63
C LEU A 3 0.11 11.52 3.83
N GLY A 4 -1.19 11.48 3.58
CA GLY A 4 -2.22 11.97 4.50
C GLY A 4 -2.12 11.26 5.85
N ASN A 5 -2.00 12.04 6.91
CA ASN A 5 -2.14 11.51 8.27
C ASN A 5 -3.61 11.13 8.46
N PHE A 6 -3.94 9.86 8.23
CA PHE A 6 -5.27 9.33 8.52
C PHE A 6 -5.50 9.33 10.03
N SER A 7 -6.58 9.95 10.48
CA SER A 7 -6.94 10.08 11.89
C SER A 7 -8.06 9.12 12.31
N SER A 8 -8.74 8.52 11.34
CA SER A 8 -9.96 7.75 11.59
C SER A 8 -10.05 6.51 10.71
N LEU A 9 -10.59 5.43 11.27
CA LEU A 9 -10.83 4.15 10.61
C LEU A 9 -12.29 3.72 10.83
N ALA A 10 -13.07 3.64 9.75
CA ALA A 10 -14.43 3.10 9.77
C ALA A 10 -14.44 1.67 9.21
N LEU A 11 -15.00 0.73 9.96
CA LEU A 11 -15.00 -0.69 9.64
C LEU A 11 -16.42 -1.20 9.49
N ASP A 12 -16.67 -1.92 8.41
CA ASP A 12 -17.76 -2.88 8.39
C ASP A 12 -17.52 -3.99 9.42
N VAL A 13 -18.61 -4.62 9.87
CA VAL A 13 -18.55 -5.68 10.86
C VAL A 13 -18.74 -7.04 10.21
N GLY A 14 -19.83 -7.23 9.46
CA GLY A 14 -20.13 -8.51 8.81
C GLY A 14 -19.18 -8.80 7.66
N GLY A 15 -18.45 -9.91 7.69
CA GLY A 15 -17.53 -10.28 6.61
C GLY A 15 -16.22 -9.49 6.58
N VAL A 16 -15.96 -8.64 7.59
CA VAL A 16 -14.69 -7.94 7.79
C VAL A 16 -14.14 -8.22 9.19
N LEU A 17 -14.94 -7.91 10.22
CA LEU A 17 -14.57 -8.11 11.61
C LEU A 17 -15.11 -9.44 12.16
N LEU A 18 -16.33 -9.82 11.79
CA LEU A 18 -17.00 -11.04 12.22
C LEU A 18 -17.30 -11.91 11.01
N PHE A 19 -16.87 -13.16 11.07
CA PHE A 19 -17.11 -14.17 10.04
C PHE A 19 -17.97 -15.29 10.59
N TYR A 20 -18.92 -15.77 9.80
CA TYR A 20 -19.67 -16.98 10.11
C TYR A 20 -19.18 -18.13 9.23
N SER A 21 -19.43 -19.36 9.67
CA SER A 21 -19.09 -20.56 8.90
C SER A 21 -20.29 -20.98 8.06
N ALA A 22 -20.25 -20.71 6.75
CA ALA A 22 -21.33 -21.08 5.84
C ALA A 22 -21.60 -22.60 5.81
N SER A 23 -20.58 -23.43 6.07
CA SER A 23 -20.75 -24.90 6.16
C SER A 23 -21.56 -25.36 7.36
N ASN A 24 -21.76 -24.51 8.36
CA ASN A 24 -22.59 -24.84 9.52
C ASN A 24 -24.08 -24.75 9.18
N ILE A 25 -24.44 -23.95 8.18
CA ILE A 25 -25.83 -23.74 7.75
C ILE A 25 -26.18 -24.83 6.74
N LYS A 26 -26.98 -25.81 7.16
CA LYS A 26 -27.42 -26.94 6.32
C LYS A 26 -28.80 -26.75 5.69
N THR A 27 -29.56 -25.81 6.23
CA THR A 27 -30.96 -25.55 5.89
C THR A 27 -31.12 -24.79 4.58
N LEU A 28 -30.19 -23.88 4.26
CA LEU A 28 -30.20 -23.07 3.04
C LEU A 28 -28.83 -23.05 2.39
N THR A 29 -28.79 -22.96 1.05
CA THR A 29 -27.53 -22.76 0.33
C THR A 29 -26.98 -21.35 0.59
N PRO A 30 -25.64 -21.13 0.50
CA PRO A 30 -25.05 -19.80 0.67
C PRO A 30 -25.65 -18.74 -0.26
N ARG A 31 -25.99 -19.13 -1.50
CA ARG A 31 -26.62 -18.23 -2.47
C ARG A 31 -28.05 -17.83 -2.08
N GLN A 32 -28.85 -18.76 -1.57
CA GLN A 32 -30.20 -18.46 -1.09
C GLN A 32 -30.17 -17.47 0.08
N LEU A 33 -29.29 -17.73 1.06
CA LEU A 33 -29.11 -16.85 2.22
C LEU A 33 -28.64 -15.46 1.79
N SER A 34 -27.58 -15.38 0.95
CA SER A 34 -27.04 -14.12 0.46
C SER A 34 -28.09 -13.29 -0.31
N ASN A 35 -28.85 -13.91 -1.21
CA ASN A 35 -29.90 -13.22 -1.95
C ASN A 35 -31.01 -12.68 -1.05
N ALA A 36 -31.38 -13.42 0.00
CA ALA A 36 -32.43 -13.01 0.93
C ALA A 36 -31.98 -11.85 1.84
N LEU A 37 -30.75 -11.92 2.35
CA LEU A 37 -30.11 -10.85 3.13
C LEU A 37 -29.84 -9.59 2.29
N ASP A 38 -29.79 -9.71 0.96
CA ASP A 38 -29.62 -8.56 0.06
C ASP A 38 -30.94 -8.03 -0.54
N SER A 39 -32.09 -8.50 -0.03
CA SER A 39 -33.39 -8.10 -0.55
C SER A 39 -33.86 -6.73 -0.01
N PRO A 40 -34.73 -6.00 -0.74
CA PRO A 40 -35.26 -4.71 -0.28
C PRO A 40 -35.95 -4.78 1.08
N ILE A 41 -36.64 -5.88 1.39
CA ILE A 41 -37.31 -6.03 2.68
C ILE A 41 -36.32 -6.23 3.83
N TRP A 42 -35.19 -6.90 3.57
CA TRP A 42 -34.11 -7.01 4.54
C TRP A 42 -33.46 -5.65 4.78
N HIS A 43 -33.23 -4.86 3.72
CA HIS A 43 -32.70 -3.49 3.85
C HIS A 43 -33.64 -2.58 4.67
N ASP A 44 -34.95 -2.73 4.53
CA ASP A 44 -35.93 -2.01 5.37
C ASP A 44 -35.88 -2.47 6.83
N TYR A 45 -35.65 -3.77 7.06
CA TYR A 45 -35.49 -4.31 8.42
C TYR A 45 -34.21 -3.79 9.08
N GLU A 46 -33.09 -3.76 8.36
CA GLU A 46 -31.81 -3.18 8.80
C GLU A 46 -31.95 -1.69 9.17
N ARG A 47 -32.84 -0.93 8.51
CA ARG A 47 -33.13 0.48 8.82
C ARG A 47 -34.15 0.68 9.93
N GLY A 48 -34.71 -0.40 10.49
CA GLY A 48 -35.77 -0.34 11.50
C GLY A 48 -37.15 0.07 10.96
N LYS A 49 -37.38 0.01 9.64
CA LYS A 49 -38.66 0.40 9.01
C LYS A 49 -39.74 -0.67 9.13
N VAL A 50 -39.36 -1.93 9.31
CA VAL A 50 -40.26 -3.07 9.48
C VAL A 50 -39.82 -3.92 10.66
N SER A 51 -40.76 -4.62 11.31
CA SER A 51 -40.43 -5.54 12.41
C SER A 51 -39.84 -6.85 11.88
N LYS A 52 -39.09 -7.57 12.75
CA LYS A 52 -38.57 -8.92 12.46
C LYS A 52 -39.63 -9.86 11.89
N LYS A 53 -40.83 -9.87 12.49
CA LYS A 53 -41.96 -10.70 12.05
C LYS A 53 -42.36 -10.37 10.60
N ILE A 54 -42.58 -9.10 10.28
CA ILE A 54 -42.98 -8.67 8.93
C ILE A 54 -41.89 -8.99 7.91
N CYS A 55 -40.62 -8.75 8.28
CA CYS A 55 -39.48 -9.05 7.42
C CYS A 55 -39.42 -10.55 7.10
N TYR A 56 -39.43 -11.41 8.12
CA TYR A 56 -39.28 -12.85 7.94
C TYR A 56 -40.44 -13.45 7.16
N ASP A 57 -41.69 -13.02 7.45
CA ASP A 57 -42.87 -13.45 6.70
C ASP A 57 -42.76 -13.11 5.21
N ARG A 58 -42.26 -11.91 4.88
CA ARG A 58 -42.07 -11.47 3.49
C ARG A 58 -40.91 -12.19 2.81
N ILE A 59 -39.78 -12.39 3.50
CA ILE A 59 -38.66 -13.18 2.98
C ILE A 59 -39.12 -14.60 2.64
N CYS A 60 -39.80 -15.28 3.58
CA CYS A 60 -40.26 -16.65 3.37
C CYS A 60 -41.22 -16.75 2.18
N ARG A 61 -42.16 -15.79 2.04
CA ARG A 61 -43.08 -15.73 0.89
C ARG A 61 -42.37 -15.44 -0.42
N GLN A 62 -41.45 -14.48 -0.44
CA GLN A 62 -40.76 -14.03 -1.66
C GLN A 62 -39.81 -15.10 -2.21
N PHE A 63 -39.07 -15.78 -1.33
CA PHE A 63 -38.05 -16.76 -1.71
C PHE A 63 -38.53 -18.21 -1.61
N GLY A 64 -39.77 -18.44 -1.16
CA GLY A 64 -40.35 -19.77 -1.01
C GLY A 64 -39.70 -20.60 0.10
N PHE A 65 -39.18 -19.95 1.14
CA PHE A 65 -38.57 -20.65 2.27
C PHE A 65 -39.63 -21.08 3.28
N ASP A 66 -39.41 -22.25 3.88
CA ASP A 66 -40.11 -22.62 5.11
C ASP A 66 -39.66 -21.70 6.27
N PRO A 67 -40.59 -21.13 7.08
CA PRO A 67 -40.23 -20.21 8.15
C PRO A 67 -39.25 -20.77 9.18
N ASN A 68 -39.37 -22.04 9.57
CA ASN A 68 -38.47 -22.66 10.54
C ASN A 68 -37.07 -22.82 9.94
N THR A 69 -37.00 -23.23 8.68
CA THR A 69 -35.75 -23.36 7.90
C THR A 69 -35.01 -22.02 7.83
N TRP A 70 -35.72 -20.91 7.58
CA TRP A 70 -35.14 -19.56 7.56
C TRP A 70 -34.63 -19.12 8.95
N ILE A 71 -35.42 -19.33 10.00
CA ILE A 71 -35.05 -18.98 11.37
C ILE A 71 -33.81 -19.76 11.80
N GLU A 72 -33.82 -21.09 11.61
CA GLU A 72 -32.71 -21.97 11.95
C GLU A 72 -31.42 -21.57 11.21
N ALA A 73 -31.52 -21.17 9.93
CA ALA A 73 -30.38 -20.68 9.17
C ALA A 73 -29.75 -19.43 9.80
N LEU A 74 -30.58 -18.45 10.19
CA LEU A 74 -30.11 -17.21 10.81
C LEU A 74 -29.56 -17.43 12.22
N ASP A 75 -30.20 -18.28 13.02
CA ASP A 75 -29.72 -18.62 14.36
C ASP A 75 -28.35 -19.32 14.28
N THR A 76 -28.22 -20.31 13.39
CA THR A 76 -26.94 -20.99 13.13
C THR A 76 -25.86 -20.02 12.64
N MET A 77 -26.23 -19.08 11.76
CA MET A 77 -25.31 -18.04 11.29
C MET A 77 -24.77 -17.23 12.47
N ARG A 78 -25.66 -16.72 13.34
CA ARG A 78 -25.28 -15.91 14.52
C ARG A 78 -24.41 -16.68 15.50
N GLU A 79 -24.77 -17.90 15.84
CA GLU A 79 -24.04 -18.74 16.79
C GLU A 79 -22.63 -19.11 16.30
N SER A 80 -22.45 -19.17 14.98
CA SER A 80 -21.17 -19.47 14.35
C SER A 80 -20.28 -18.24 14.10
N LEU A 81 -20.73 -17.03 14.42
CA LEU A 81 -19.91 -15.83 14.25
C LEU A 81 -18.64 -15.91 15.10
N ARG A 82 -17.50 -15.63 14.48
CA ARG A 82 -16.18 -15.59 15.10
C ARG A 82 -15.48 -14.29 14.76
N PRO A 83 -14.79 -13.67 15.74
CA PRO A 83 -14.02 -12.46 15.49
C PRO A 83 -12.76 -12.75 14.68
N ASN A 84 -12.41 -11.80 13.82
CA ASN A 84 -11.15 -11.75 13.09
C ASN A 84 -10.04 -11.28 14.03
N VAL A 85 -9.51 -12.22 14.83
CA VAL A 85 -8.53 -11.92 15.88
C VAL A 85 -7.29 -11.23 15.31
N GLU A 86 -6.80 -11.65 14.14
CA GLU A 86 -5.64 -11.05 13.50
C GLU A 86 -5.86 -9.57 13.14
N LEU A 87 -7.00 -9.23 12.53
CA LEU A 87 -7.35 -7.85 12.21
C LEU A 87 -7.56 -7.00 13.48
N ILE A 88 -8.24 -7.55 14.48
CA ILE A 88 -8.49 -6.88 15.77
C ILE A 88 -7.18 -6.55 16.48
N ASP A 89 -6.28 -7.52 16.58
CA ASP A 89 -4.98 -7.33 17.23
C ASP A 89 -4.15 -6.29 16.50
N GLU A 90 -4.22 -6.24 15.16
CA GLU A 90 -3.55 -5.22 14.40
C GLU A 90 -4.14 -3.82 14.65
N ILE A 91 -5.46 -3.68 14.66
CA ILE A 91 -6.10 -2.40 14.97
C ILE A 91 -5.71 -1.93 16.38
N LYS A 92 -5.63 -2.84 17.35
CA LYS A 92 -5.13 -2.52 18.71
C LYS A 92 -3.70 -2.00 18.67
N ARG A 93 -2.79 -2.62 17.91
CA ARG A 93 -1.42 -2.12 17.73
C ARG A 93 -1.39 -0.75 17.09
N LEU A 94 -2.22 -0.51 16.06
CA LEU A 94 -2.32 0.79 15.41
C LEU A 94 -2.82 1.88 16.36
N LYS A 95 -3.82 1.58 17.21
CA LYS A 95 -4.29 2.51 18.25
C LYS A 95 -3.22 2.81 19.31
N LEU A 96 -2.41 1.81 19.69
CA LEU A 96 -1.29 2.01 20.62
C LEU A 96 -0.20 2.90 20.01
N ALA A 97 0.13 2.69 18.73
CA ALA A 97 1.11 3.50 18.02
C ALA A 97 0.59 4.92 17.70
N ASN A 98 -0.73 5.06 17.52
CA ASN A 98 -1.39 6.31 17.19
C ASN A 98 -2.54 6.59 18.18
N PRO A 99 -2.25 7.18 19.36
CA PRO A 99 -3.28 7.43 20.39
C PRO A 99 -4.44 8.33 19.94
N GLN A 100 -4.27 9.08 18.85
CA GLN A 100 -5.31 9.93 18.25
C GLN A 100 -6.18 9.19 17.24
N LEU A 101 -5.84 7.95 16.87
CA LEU A 101 -6.62 7.14 15.92
C LEU A 101 -7.97 6.78 16.52
N LYS A 102 -9.04 7.26 15.88
CA LYS A 102 -10.42 6.89 16.19
C LYS A 102 -10.89 5.76 15.30
N VAL A 103 -11.48 4.73 15.90
CA VAL A 103 -11.98 3.55 15.19
C VAL A 103 -13.48 3.45 15.38
N PHE A 104 -14.20 3.31 14.27
CA PHE A 104 -15.65 3.34 14.21
C PHE A 104 -16.18 2.04 13.60
N GLY A 105 -17.25 1.52 14.17
CA GLY A 105 -18.05 0.50 13.49
C GLY A 105 -19.09 1.19 12.62
N LEU A 106 -19.19 0.84 11.34
CA LEU A 106 -20.24 1.33 10.43
C LEU A 106 -20.88 0.12 9.76
N SER A 107 -22.01 -0.35 10.30
CA SER A 107 -22.57 -1.66 9.96
C SER A 107 -24.05 -1.58 9.60
N ASN A 108 -24.42 -2.28 8.52
CA ASN A 108 -25.81 -2.59 8.24
C ASN A 108 -26.22 -3.77 9.11
N ILE A 109 -27.11 -3.52 10.07
CA ILE A 109 -27.52 -4.52 11.06
C ILE A 109 -28.90 -4.18 11.60
N SER A 110 -29.74 -5.21 11.81
CA SER A 110 -31.06 -5.04 12.42
C SER A 110 -30.96 -4.74 13.93
N ALA A 111 -32.04 -4.24 14.53
CA ALA A 111 -32.04 -3.90 15.97
C ALA A 111 -31.82 -5.14 16.85
N GLU A 112 -32.49 -6.24 16.54
CA GLU A 112 -32.38 -7.49 17.31
C GLU A 112 -31.00 -8.15 17.14
N ASP A 113 -30.41 -8.10 15.94
CA ASP A 113 -29.07 -8.62 15.71
C ASP A 113 -28.02 -7.73 16.40
N PHE A 114 -28.21 -6.40 16.37
CA PHE A 114 -27.32 -5.47 17.06
C PHE A 114 -27.32 -5.73 18.56
N GLN A 115 -28.50 -5.88 19.19
CA GLN A 115 -28.60 -6.19 20.62
C GLN A 115 -27.88 -7.49 20.99
N GLN A 116 -27.99 -8.53 20.16
CA GLN A 116 -27.37 -9.83 20.40
C GLN A 116 -25.85 -9.81 20.19
N LEU A 117 -25.38 -9.10 19.17
CA LEU A 117 -23.95 -9.06 18.81
C LEU A 117 -23.17 -8.01 19.58
N LYS A 118 -23.84 -7.03 20.22
CA LYS A 118 -23.21 -5.95 20.98
C LYS A 118 -22.19 -6.45 22.01
N PRO A 119 -22.44 -7.49 22.83
CA PRO A 119 -21.42 -8.00 23.75
C PRO A 119 -20.16 -8.52 23.05
N LEU A 120 -20.31 -9.19 21.91
CA LEU A 120 -19.19 -9.71 21.11
C LEU A 120 -18.40 -8.57 20.44
N VAL A 121 -19.10 -7.54 19.96
CA VAL A 121 -18.48 -6.33 19.40
C VAL A 121 -17.72 -5.56 20.48
N ASP A 122 -18.31 -5.43 21.68
CA ASP A 122 -17.69 -4.73 22.81
C ASP A 122 -16.42 -5.46 23.30
N THR A 123 -16.41 -6.80 23.32
CA THR A 123 -15.22 -7.58 23.72
C THR A 123 -14.05 -7.43 22.76
N CYS A 124 -14.29 -7.00 21.51
CA CYS A 124 -13.21 -6.66 20.58
C CYS A 124 -12.38 -5.49 21.11
N GLY A 125 -13.00 -4.54 21.83
CA GLY A 125 -12.32 -3.43 22.51
C GLY A 125 -11.58 -2.46 21.60
N ILE A 126 -12.00 -2.35 20.32
CA ILE A 126 -11.35 -1.49 19.32
C ILE A 126 -12.13 -0.21 19.04
N PHE A 127 -13.47 -0.25 19.13
CA PHE A 127 -14.34 0.85 18.68
C PHE A 127 -14.43 1.96 19.72
N ASP A 128 -14.26 3.21 19.26
CA ASP A 128 -14.59 4.42 20.02
C ASP A 128 -16.09 4.70 19.94
N GLU A 129 -16.69 4.52 18.76
CA GLU A 129 -18.12 4.69 18.51
C GLU A 129 -18.64 3.66 17.48
N PHE A 130 -19.95 3.47 17.45
CA PHE A 130 -20.59 2.48 16.59
C PHE A 130 -21.87 3.01 15.94
N TYR A 131 -21.91 2.98 14.62
CA TYR A 131 -23.00 3.41 13.76
C TYR A 131 -23.68 2.17 13.16
N ALA A 132 -24.82 1.82 13.74
CA ALA A 132 -25.67 0.72 13.28
C ALA A 132 -26.84 1.27 12.47
N SER A 133 -27.14 0.68 11.32
CA SER A 133 -28.23 1.15 10.45
C SER A 133 -29.60 1.17 11.13
N CYS A 134 -29.82 0.30 12.11
CA CYS A 134 -31.08 0.25 12.87
C CYS A 134 -31.24 1.43 13.83
N LEU A 135 -30.14 2.06 14.25
CA LEU A 135 -30.15 3.22 15.15
C LEU A 135 -30.20 4.54 14.37
N THR A 136 -29.57 4.58 13.19
CA THR A 136 -29.51 5.79 12.35
C THR A 136 -30.63 5.86 11.32
N SER A 137 -31.34 4.75 11.08
CA SER A 137 -32.30 4.56 9.99
C SER A 137 -31.72 4.77 8.57
N GLN A 138 -30.38 4.83 8.46
CA GLN A 138 -29.62 4.96 7.21
C GLN A 138 -28.73 3.73 7.04
N ARG A 139 -28.53 3.26 5.81
CA ARG A 139 -27.69 2.08 5.55
C ARG A 139 -26.69 2.35 4.43
N LYS A 140 -25.57 1.65 4.44
CA LYS A 140 -24.68 1.56 3.28
C LYS A 140 -25.39 0.79 2.15
N PRO A 141 -25.24 1.13 0.87
CA PRO A 141 -24.39 2.17 0.30
C PRO A 141 -25.11 3.53 0.13
N ASP A 142 -26.21 3.81 0.82
CA ASP A 142 -26.92 5.09 0.66
C ASP A 142 -26.01 6.25 1.14
N VAL A 143 -25.82 7.29 0.31
CA VAL A 143 -24.93 8.44 0.61
C VAL A 143 -25.22 9.05 1.98
N ALA A 144 -26.51 9.16 2.34
CA ALA A 144 -26.96 9.69 3.62
C ALA A 144 -26.39 8.95 4.84
N CYS A 145 -26.03 7.66 4.71
CA CYS A 145 -25.37 6.90 5.78
C CYS A 145 -23.96 7.44 6.07
N TYR A 146 -23.20 7.77 5.02
CA TYR A 146 -21.83 8.26 5.13
C TYR A 146 -21.80 9.73 5.56
N GLU A 147 -22.68 10.57 4.98
CA GLU A 147 -22.81 11.98 5.38
C GLU A 147 -23.15 12.08 6.87
N ARG A 148 -24.14 11.30 7.32
CA ARG A 148 -24.52 11.24 8.73
C ARG A 148 -23.36 10.82 9.63
N PHE A 149 -22.62 9.79 9.22
CA PHE A 149 -21.43 9.32 9.93
C PHE A 149 -20.35 10.41 10.05
N LEU A 150 -20.07 11.14 8.97
CA LEU A 150 -19.10 12.24 8.97
C LEU A 150 -19.54 13.41 9.86
N GLU A 151 -20.83 13.77 9.81
CA GLU A 151 -21.43 14.85 10.61
C GLU A 151 -21.40 14.52 12.11
N ASP A 152 -21.94 13.36 12.50
CA ASP A 152 -22.04 12.94 13.90
C ASP A 152 -20.64 12.73 14.50
N GLY A 153 -19.74 12.07 13.75
CA GLY A 153 -18.35 11.83 14.18
C GLY A 153 -17.43 13.04 14.08
N LYS A 154 -17.86 14.13 13.42
CA LYS A 154 -17.05 15.31 13.08
C LYS A 154 -15.75 14.94 12.36
N ILE A 155 -15.86 14.04 11.38
CA ILE A 155 -14.75 13.46 10.63
C ILE A 155 -14.64 14.14 9.26
N SER A 156 -13.41 14.44 8.82
CA SER A 156 -13.15 14.79 7.42
C SER A 156 -12.98 13.50 6.61
N PRO A 157 -13.69 13.34 5.47
CA PRO A 157 -13.59 12.12 4.68
C PRO A 157 -12.16 11.86 4.18
N GLU A 158 -11.41 12.92 3.87
CA GLU A 158 -10.03 12.83 3.38
C GLU A 158 -9.05 12.23 4.41
N THR A 159 -9.39 12.29 5.71
CA THR A 159 -8.58 11.71 6.80
C THR A 159 -9.16 10.40 7.34
N CYS A 160 -10.22 9.88 6.72
CA CYS A 160 -10.89 8.64 7.12
C CYS A 160 -10.56 7.48 6.16
N VAL A 161 -10.11 6.37 6.73
CA VAL A 161 -10.01 5.09 6.03
C VAL A 161 -11.29 4.30 6.23
N PHE A 162 -11.90 3.79 5.15
CA PHE A 162 -13.09 2.95 5.23
C PHE A 162 -12.79 1.53 4.72
N VAL A 163 -13.18 0.49 5.47
CA VAL A 163 -12.96 -0.91 5.11
C VAL A 163 -14.30 -1.64 5.07
N ASP A 164 -14.62 -2.26 3.93
CA ASP A 164 -15.88 -2.97 3.74
C ASP A 164 -15.71 -4.13 2.75
N GLY A 165 -16.43 -5.22 2.96
CA GLY A 165 -16.40 -6.41 2.09
C GLY A 165 -17.25 -6.29 0.83
N ARG A 166 -18.08 -5.24 0.70
CA ARG A 166 -18.94 -4.99 -0.46
C ARG A 166 -18.41 -3.84 -1.30
N ILE A 167 -18.16 -4.11 -2.58
CA ILE A 167 -17.58 -3.13 -3.51
C ILE A 167 -18.47 -1.90 -3.69
N GLU A 168 -19.79 -2.06 -3.66
CA GLU A 168 -20.74 -0.94 -3.75
C GLU A 168 -20.59 0.06 -2.59
N ASN A 169 -20.32 -0.44 -1.38
CA ASN A 169 -20.09 0.40 -0.20
C ASN A 169 -18.76 1.15 -0.32
N VAL A 170 -17.73 0.48 -0.83
CA VAL A 170 -16.38 1.05 -1.04
C VAL A 170 -16.43 2.16 -2.08
N VAL A 171 -17.12 1.96 -3.20
CA VAL A 171 -17.22 2.93 -4.30
C VAL A 171 -17.92 4.21 -3.84
N VAL A 172 -19.04 4.10 -3.10
CA VAL A 172 -19.73 5.28 -2.57
C VAL A 172 -18.85 6.04 -1.58
N ALA A 173 -18.20 5.35 -0.65
CA ALA A 173 -17.26 5.99 0.28
C ALA A 173 -16.12 6.73 -0.47
N GLN A 174 -15.50 6.11 -1.48
CA GLN A 174 -14.47 6.79 -2.28
C GLN A 174 -14.99 8.02 -3.00
N SER A 175 -16.23 7.99 -3.51
CA SER A 175 -16.85 9.15 -4.17
C SER A 175 -17.05 10.34 -3.24
N LEU A 176 -17.12 10.09 -1.93
CA LEU A 176 -17.25 11.11 -0.89
C LEU A 176 -15.90 11.55 -0.30
N GLY A 177 -14.78 11.05 -0.82
CA GLY A 177 -13.43 11.47 -0.42
C GLY A 177 -12.70 10.54 0.55
N PHE A 178 -13.33 9.44 0.98
CA PHE A 178 -12.69 8.46 1.85
C PHE A 178 -11.52 7.76 1.17
N ARG A 179 -10.49 7.41 1.95
CA ARG A 179 -9.57 6.35 1.53
C ARG A 179 -10.21 4.99 1.81
N SER A 180 -10.77 4.34 0.79
CA SER A 180 -11.45 3.07 1.01
C SER A 180 -10.65 1.85 0.56
N LEU A 181 -10.78 0.76 1.32
CA LEU A 181 -10.23 -0.57 1.08
C LEU A 181 -11.39 -1.56 0.90
N HIS A 182 -11.41 -2.23 -0.25
CA HIS A 182 -12.27 -3.41 -0.44
C HIS A 182 -11.63 -4.60 0.26
N PHE A 183 -12.30 -5.10 1.30
CA PHE A 183 -11.81 -6.20 2.10
C PHE A 183 -12.00 -7.52 1.34
N ASN A 184 -10.88 -8.16 0.97
CA ASN A 184 -10.88 -9.49 0.36
C ASN A 184 -10.35 -10.55 1.34
N ASP A 185 -9.24 -10.25 2.02
CA ASP A 185 -8.57 -11.14 2.95
C ASP A 185 -7.85 -10.35 4.07
N THR A 186 -7.69 -10.98 5.23
CA THR A 186 -7.07 -10.36 6.40
C THR A 186 -5.62 -9.93 6.18
N PRO A 187 -4.72 -10.78 5.62
CA PRO A 187 -3.31 -10.40 5.43
C PRO A 187 -3.12 -9.14 4.56
N SER A 188 -3.85 -9.04 3.44
CA SER A 188 -3.80 -7.88 2.55
C SER A 188 -4.37 -6.63 3.21
N ALA A 189 -5.47 -6.78 3.97
CA ALA A 189 -6.06 -5.67 4.71
C ALA A 189 -5.12 -5.14 5.80
N VAL A 190 -4.53 -6.03 6.59
CA VAL A 190 -3.55 -5.69 7.65
C VAL A 190 -2.33 -4.99 7.04
N THR A 191 -1.79 -5.49 5.93
CA THR A 191 -0.67 -4.83 5.23
C THR A 191 -1.05 -3.42 4.76
N THR A 192 -2.24 -3.27 4.17
CA THR A 192 -2.73 -1.96 3.71
C THR A 192 -2.93 -1.00 4.86
N LEU A 193 -3.55 -1.43 5.96
CA LEU A 193 -3.75 -0.61 7.16
C LEU A 193 -2.42 -0.16 7.77
N ARG A 194 -1.40 -1.03 7.85
CA ARG A 194 -0.06 -0.63 8.28
C ARG A 194 0.57 0.42 7.37
N ASN A 195 0.36 0.31 6.06
CA ASN A 195 0.91 1.27 5.10
C ASN A 195 0.18 2.63 5.17
N LEU A 196 -1.09 2.64 5.55
CA LEU A 196 -1.87 3.86 5.72
C LEU A 196 -1.62 4.55 7.06
N PHE A 197 -1.55 3.79 8.16
CA PHE A 197 -1.48 4.34 9.52
C PHE A 197 -0.09 4.28 10.18
N GLY A 198 0.84 3.50 9.62
CA GLY A 198 2.21 3.39 10.14
C GLY A 198 3.17 4.34 9.45
N ASP A 199 4.27 4.71 10.11
CA ASP A 199 5.31 5.49 9.46
C ASP A 199 6.19 4.58 8.56
N PRO A 200 6.15 4.73 7.22
CA PRO A 200 6.94 3.92 6.31
C PRO A 200 8.45 4.07 6.51
N VAL A 201 8.94 5.26 6.88
CA VAL A 201 10.37 5.51 7.08
C VAL A 201 10.86 4.76 8.32
N SER A 202 10.24 4.96 9.49
CA SER A 202 10.57 4.21 10.70
C SER A 202 10.46 2.70 10.49
N ARG A 203 9.39 2.21 9.85
CA ARG A 203 9.23 0.77 9.57
C ARG A 203 10.35 0.21 8.68
N GLY A 204 10.78 0.96 7.67
CA GLY A 204 11.87 0.57 6.79
C GLY A 204 13.22 0.57 7.51
N LEU A 205 13.49 1.57 8.35
CA LEU A 205 14.69 1.63 9.19
C LEU A 205 14.72 0.47 10.19
N ASP A 206 13.62 0.19 10.88
CA ASP A 206 13.49 -0.95 11.81
C ASP A 206 13.73 -2.29 11.11
N PHE A 207 13.27 -2.43 9.86
CA PHE A 207 13.58 -3.59 9.05
C PHE A 207 15.09 -3.71 8.79
N LEU A 208 15.74 -2.63 8.36
CA LEU A 208 17.19 -2.62 8.10
C LEU A 208 17.98 -2.96 9.35
N SER A 209 17.66 -2.34 10.49
CA SER A 209 18.33 -2.58 11.78
C SER A 209 18.17 -4.03 12.26
N ARG A 210 16.96 -4.60 12.23
CA ARG A 210 16.72 -5.99 12.68
C ARG A 210 17.41 -7.03 11.79
N ASN A 211 17.60 -6.71 10.52
CA ASN A 211 18.20 -7.61 9.54
C ASN A 211 19.67 -7.27 9.22
N ALA A 212 20.27 -6.33 9.95
CA ALA A 212 21.67 -5.98 9.80
C ALA A 212 22.54 -7.25 9.87
N LYS A 213 23.51 -7.35 8.95
CA LYS A 213 24.41 -8.51 8.78
C LYS A 213 23.74 -9.84 8.35
N LYS A 214 22.40 -9.86 8.14
CA LYS A 214 21.63 -11.04 7.71
C LYS A 214 21.00 -10.90 6.32
N LEU A 215 21.00 -9.68 5.77
CA LEU A 215 20.55 -9.41 4.41
C LEU A 215 21.61 -9.95 3.45
N PHE A 216 21.27 -11.05 2.75
CA PHE A 216 22.15 -11.82 1.86
C PHE A 216 23.15 -10.93 1.10
N LEU A 217 24.43 -11.09 1.44
CA LEU A 217 25.57 -10.49 0.74
C LEU A 217 26.04 -11.52 -0.28
N TYR A 218 26.03 -11.20 -1.57
CA TYR A 218 26.98 -11.85 -2.48
C TYR A 218 28.35 -11.33 -2.04
N PRO A 219 29.25 -12.17 -1.50
CA PRO A 219 30.38 -11.70 -0.70
C PRO A 219 31.38 -10.79 -1.42
N ASP A 220 31.31 -10.63 -2.74
CA ASP A 220 32.27 -9.87 -3.55
C ASP A 220 31.55 -9.13 -4.70
N ASP A 221 30.55 -8.32 -4.37
CA ASP A 221 29.74 -7.59 -5.36
C ASP A 221 29.90 -6.08 -5.23
N SER A 222 30.82 -5.54 -6.03
CA SER A 222 31.17 -4.12 -6.06
C SER A 222 30.01 -3.23 -6.50
N ASP A 223 29.12 -3.71 -7.36
CA ASP A 223 27.98 -2.92 -7.86
C ASP A 223 26.90 -2.72 -6.78
N THR A 224 26.58 -3.76 -5.98
CA THR A 224 25.64 -3.65 -4.84
C THR A 224 26.22 -2.77 -3.75
N THR A 225 27.52 -2.91 -3.49
CA THR A 225 28.21 -2.13 -2.48
C THR A 225 28.22 -0.65 -2.87
N SER A 226 28.58 -0.33 -4.12
CA SER A 226 28.56 1.03 -4.66
C SER A 226 27.16 1.66 -4.63
N LEU A 227 26.13 0.90 -5.03
CA LEU A 227 24.76 1.39 -4.98
C LEU A 227 24.29 1.64 -3.54
N ALA A 228 24.64 0.76 -2.59
CA ALA A 228 24.32 0.97 -1.18
C ALA A 228 24.96 2.26 -0.65
N MET A 229 26.21 2.53 -1.05
CA MET A 229 26.95 3.70 -0.61
C MET A 229 26.41 5.02 -1.14
N LEU A 230 25.80 5.04 -2.34
CA LEU A 230 25.11 6.22 -2.85
C LEU A 230 23.83 6.58 -2.06
N VAL A 231 23.34 5.66 -1.24
CA VAL A 231 22.02 5.74 -0.59
C VAL A 231 22.12 5.91 0.92
N LEU A 232 23.20 5.42 1.53
CA LEU A 232 23.42 5.52 2.98
C LEU A 232 24.02 6.89 3.34
N ASP A 233 23.52 7.50 4.43
CA ASP A 233 23.92 8.84 4.86
C ASP A 233 25.20 8.85 5.72
N ASP A 234 25.67 7.67 6.13
CA ASP A 234 26.72 7.45 7.14
C ASP A 234 28.00 6.77 6.60
N ILE A 235 28.19 6.78 5.28
CA ILE A 235 29.41 6.24 4.65
C ILE A 235 30.59 7.17 4.90
N THR A 236 31.69 6.63 5.41
CA THR A 236 32.90 7.43 5.62
C THR A 236 33.68 7.61 4.30
N PRO A 237 34.47 8.70 4.15
CA PRO A 237 35.33 8.89 2.98
C PRO A 237 36.31 7.73 2.75
N GLU A 238 36.73 7.04 3.81
CA GLU A 238 37.61 5.87 3.74
C GLU A 238 36.90 4.64 3.14
N GLU A 239 35.64 4.42 3.52
CA GLU A 239 34.81 3.35 2.94
C GLU A 239 34.51 3.64 1.45
N GLU A 240 34.26 4.91 1.10
CA GLU A 240 34.14 5.39 -0.28
C GLU A 240 35.40 5.11 -1.10
N ALA A 241 36.57 5.51 -0.60
CA ALA A 241 37.84 5.29 -1.26
C ALA A 241 38.15 3.80 -1.46
N PHE A 242 37.91 2.97 -0.44
CA PHE A 242 38.13 1.52 -0.53
C PHE A 242 37.26 0.88 -1.62
N ALA A 243 35.96 1.21 -1.68
CA ALA A 243 35.08 0.66 -2.71
C ALA A 243 35.50 1.08 -4.12
N VAL A 244 35.89 2.36 -4.30
CA VAL A 244 36.39 2.86 -5.58
C VAL A 244 37.67 2.12 -5.99
N GLU A 245 38.64 1.94 -5.09
CA GLU A 245 39.86 1.18 -5.37
C GLU A 245 39.57 -0.27 -5.76
N GLN A 246 38.61 -0.93 -5.09
CA GLN A 246 38.18 -2.28 -5.47
C GLN A 246 37.50 -2.33 -6.84
N ILE A 247 36.69 -1.33 -7.22
CA ILE A 247 36.09 -1.29 -8.57
C ILE A 247 37.18 -1.12 -9.63
N LEU A 248 38.12 -0.21 -9.39
CA LEU A 248 39.21 0.09 -10.30
C LEU A 248 40.19 -1.10 -10.45
N SER A 249 40.36 -1.92 -9.42
CA SER A 249 41.24 -3.10 -9.45
C SER A 249 40.72 -4.24 -10.33
N HIS A 250 39.44 -4.21 -10.72
CA HIS A 250 38.79 -5.22 -11.57
C HIS A 250 38.64 -4.78 -13.03
N LEU A 251 39.28 -3.69 -13.46
CA LEU A 251 39.33 -3.24 -14.86
C LEU A 251 40.39 -4.02 -15.67
N SER A 252 40.22 -4.15 -16.99
CA SER A 252 41.16 -4.86 -17.88
C SER A 252 42.48 -4.08 -18.13
N PRO A 253 43.53 -4.67 -18.76
CA PRO A 253 44.79 -3.98 -19.08
C PRO A 253 44.65 -2.78 -20.05
N ASP A 254 43.62 -2.82 -20.88
CA ASP A 254 43.09 -1.74 -21.71
C ASP A 254 41.94 -0.98 -21.00
N GLY A 255 41.91 -1.04 -19.66
CA GLY A 255 40.80 -0.82 -18.74
C GLY A 255 40.07 0.51 -18.86
N LEU A 256 38.91 0.49 -19.51
CA LEU A 256 38.12 1.71 -19.67
C LEU A 256 37.09 1.86 -18.54
N PRO A 257 36.89 3.10 -18.07
CA PRO A 257 36.48 4.19 -18.96
C PRO A 257 37.63 5.14 -19.38
N TYR A 258 38.00 5.16 -20.67
CA TYR A 258 38.78 6.28 -21.26
C TYR A 258 37.91 7.53 -21.17
N ILE A 259 38.25 8.45 -20.27
CA ILE A 259 37.65 9.79 -20.19
C ILE A 259 38.30 10.75 -21.22
N ASP A 260 39.20 10.25 -22.05
CA ASP A 260 39.96 11.00 -23.06
C ASP A 260 39.10 11.37 -24.29
N LYS A 261 37.82 10.97 -24.33
CA LYS A 261 36.82 11.34 -25.35
C LYS A 261 35.51 11.89 -24.76
N LEU A 262 35.64 12.76 -23.74
CA LEU A 262 34.52 13.45 -23.07
C LEU A 262 33.41 13.99 -24.00
N PRO A 263 33.67 14.68 -25.14
CA PRO A 263 32.59 15.21 -25.97
C PRO A 263 31.76 14.15 -26.68
N LYS A 264 32.39 13.05 -27.12
CA LYS A 264 31.68 11.98 -27.85
C LYS A 264 30.82 11.14 -26.92
N VAL A 265 31.29 10.91 -25.68
CA VAL A 265 30.50 10.25 -24.64
C VAL A 265 29.29 11.11 -24.27
N TYR A 266 29.48 12.42 -24.07
CA TYR A 266 28.37 13.33 -23.80
C TYR A 266 27.29 13.27 -24.90
N GLN A 267 27.70 13.43 -26.17
CA GLN A 267 26.77 13.36 -27.31
C GLN A 267 26.06 12.01 -27.42
N TYR A 268 26.75 10.91 -27.11
CA TYR A 268 26.15 9.58 -27.09
C TYR A 268 25.09 9.46 -25.99
N LEU A 269 25.37 9.93 -24.77
CA LEU A 269 24.43 9.92 -23.65
C LEU A 269 23.20 10.79 -23.94
N CYS A 270 23.39 12.01 -24.49
CA CYS A 270 22.27 12.85 -24.93
C CYS A 270 21.45 12.18 -26.03
N ARG A 271 22.08 11.51 -26.99
CA ARG A 271 21.38 10.76 -28.04
C ARG A 271 20.57 9.60 -27.47
N LEU A 272 21.10 8.87 -26.48
CA LEU A 272 20.36 7.82 -25.80
C LEU A 272 19.09 8.37 -25.12
N LEU A 273 19.18 9.53 -24.46
CA LEU A 273 18.00 10.21 -23.90
C LEU A 273 17.02 10.67 -24.98
N GLN A 274 17.50 11.26 -26.08
CA GLN A 274 16.66 11.76 -27.19
C GLN A 274 15.92 10.65 -27.95
N THR A 275 16.57 9.50 -28.11
CA THR A 275 16.03 8.36 -28.89
C THR A 275 15.37 7.31 -28.03
N GLU A 276 15.43 7.47 -26.70
CA GLU A 276 14.93 6.52 -25.71
C GLU A 276 15.54 5.11 -25.83
N ALA A 277 16.67 4.96 -26.52
CA ALA A 277 17.27 3.64 -26.75
C ALA A 277 17.67 2.94 -25.43
N TYR A 278 17.90 3.72 -24.36
CA TYR A 278 18.18 3.20 -23.02
C TYR A 278 17.03 2.39 -22.42
N LEU A 279 15.80 2.51 -22.95
CA LEU A 279 14.62 1.78 -22.48
C LEU A 279 14.75 0.26 -22.62
N LEU A 280 15.59 -0.21 -23.54
CA LEU A 280 15.90 -1.63 -23.72
C LEU A 280 16.78 -2.20 -22.60
N GLY A 281 17.29 -1.33 -21.71
CA GLY A 281 18.28 -1.71 -20.72
C GLY A 281 19.63 -2.04 -21.36
N THR A 282 20.45 -2.77 -20.62
CA THR A 282 21.76 -3.25 -21.08
C THR A 282 21.88 -4.74 -20.83
N ARG A 283 23.00 -5.34 -21.25
CA ARG A 283 23.30 -6.74 -20.94
C ARG A 283 23.22 -7.05 -19.44
N TYR A 284 23.63 -6.10 -18.60
CA TYR A 284 23.76 -6.28 -17.16
C TYR A 284 22.57 -5.67 -16.40
N TYR A 285 22.18 -4.45 -16.77
CA TYR A 285 21.13 -3.68 -16.11
C TYR A 285 19.86 -3.67 -16.96
N ASP A 286 18.91 -4.54 -16.62
CA ASP A 286 17.64 -4.66 -17.35
C ASP A 286 16.69 -3.48 -17.09
N ASN A 287 16.74 -2.88 -15.90
CA ASN A 287 15.86 -1.77 -15.54
C ASN A 287 16.41 -0.45 -16.14
N PRO A 288 15.66 0.23 -17.03
CA PRO A 288 16.13 1.47 -17.66
C PRO A 288 16.25 2.65 -16.68
N GLY A 289 15.67 2.54 -15.48
CA GLY A 289 15.82 3.52 -14.41
C GLY A 289 17.27 3.69 -13.95
N TRP A 290 18.12 2.67 -14.13
CA TRP A 290 19.56 2.77 -13.84
C TRP A 290 20.23 3.91 -14.58
N PHE A 291 19.96 3.99 -15.89
CA PHE A 291 20.54 5.00 -16.75
C PHE A 291 20.15 6.41 -16.30
N LEU A 292 18.87 6.62 -15.99
CA LEU A 292 18.36 7.91 -15.53
C LEU A 292 18.92 8.28 -14.16
N PHE A 293 18.96 7.33 -13.23
CA PHE A 293 19.49 7.53 -11.87
C PHE A 293 20.96 7.94 -11.89
N LEU A 294 21.81 7.22 -12.62
CA LEU A 294 23.24 7.54 -12.70
C LEU A 294 23.49 8.92 -13.32
N LEU A 295 22.76 9.27 -14.39
CA LEU A 295 22.90 10.60 -15.00
C LEU A 295 22.36 11.71 -14.10
N SER A 296 21.34 11.43 -13.29
CA SER A 296 20.75 12.40 -12.38
C SER A 296 21.69 12.81 -11.26
N ASP A 297 22.50 11.87 -10.74
CA ASP A 297 23.50 12.16 -9.72
C ASP A 297 24.57 13.14 -10.26
N VAL A 298 25.10 12.87 -11.46
CA VAL A 298 26.08 13.74 -12.12
C VAL A 298 25.48 15.13 -12.39
N CYS A 299 24.24 15.17 -12.90
CA CYS A 299 23.55 16.41 -13.22
C CYS A 299 23.20 17.23 -11.97
N GLY A 300 22.79 16.57 -10.90
CA GLY A 300 22.42 17.19 -9.62
C GLY A 300 23.64 17.78 -8.90
N LYS A 301 24.73 17.01 -8.78
CA LYS A 301 25.99 17.48 -8.18
C LYS A 301 26.62 18.65 -8.94
N ARG A 302 26.33 18.79 -10.23
CA ARG A 302 26.86 19.84 -11.12
C ARG A 302 25.75 20.72 -11.70
N SER A 303 24.78 21.09 -10.86
CA SER A 303 23.57 21.84 -11.25
C SER A 303 23.84 23.16 -11.99
N SER A 304 24.95 23.85 -11.69
CA SER A 304 25.35 25.11 -12.31
C SER A 304 26.19 24.98 -13.58
N ASP A 305 26.65 23.77 -13.92
CA ASP A 305 27.51 23.55 -15.09
C ASP A 305 26.69 23.66 -16.39
N LYS A 306 26.96 24.70 -17.19
CA LYS A 306 26.26 24.95 -18.46
C LYS A 306 26.47 23.87 -19.52
N VAL A 307 27.59 23.12 -19.46
CA VAL A 307 27.86 22.02 -20.40
C VAL A 307 26.80 20.93 -20.28
N LEU A 308 26.28 20.70 -19.07
CA LEU A 308 25.27 19.67 -18.81
C LEU A 308 23.82 20.15 -19.06
N SER A 309 23.61 21.35 -19.61
CA SER A 309 22.27 21.93 -19.75
C SER A 309 21.35 21.12 -20.67
N GLU A 310 21.85 20.65 -21.82
CA GLU A 310 21.07 19.81 -22.74
C GLU A 310 20.73 18.48 -22.06
N MET A 311 21.72 17.80 -21.47
CA MET A 311 21.52 16.55 -20.75
C MET A 311 20.49 16.69 -19.63
N ARG A 312 20.57 17.74 -18.80
CA ARG A 312 19.57 18.01 -17.76
C ARG A 312 18.18 18.16 -18.33
N SER A 313 18.01 18.96 -19.38
CA SER A 313 16.71 19.16 -20.01
C SER A 313 16.11 17.85 -20.52
N LEU A 314 16.90 17.04 -21.21
CA LEU A 314 16.48 15.74 -21.73
C LEU A 314 16.16 14.77 -20.59
N LEU A 315 17.02 14.70 -19.59
CA LEU A 315 16.88 13.81 -18.44
C LEU A 315 15.64 14.16 -17.61
N THR A 316 15.37 15.44 -17.36
CA THR A 316 14.16 15.93 -16.70
C THR A 316 12.91 15.45 -17.44
N SER A 317 12.85 15.64 -18.76
CA SER A 317 11.72 15.16 -19.58
C SER A 317 11.54 13.65 -19.44
N GLN A 318 12.61 12.88 -19.64
CA GLN A 318 12.58 11.42 -19.61
C GLN A 318 12.19 10.85 -18.23
N ILE A 319 12.60 11.51 -17.14
CA ILE A 319 12.17 11.13 -15.79
C ILE A 319 10.68 11.43 -15.62
N GLN A 320 10.22 12.64 -15.97
CA GLN A 320 8.81 13.06 -15.86
C GLN A 320 7.86 12.16 -16.64
N ASP A 321 8.21 11.83 -17.89
CA ASP A 321 7.41 10.95 -18.76
C ASP A 321 7.28 9.53 -18.19
N ARG A 322 8.26 9.10 -17.40
CA ARG A 322 8.32 7.76 -16.82
C ARG A 322 7.85 7.66 -15.36
N MET A 323 7.51 8.78 -14.72
CA MET A 323 7.03 8.75 -13.33
C MET A 323 5.74 7.91 -13.21
N GLY A 324 5.81 6.83 -12.43
CA GLY A 324 4.70 5.90 -12.27
C GLY A 324 4.33 5.12 -13.53
N CYS A 325 5.26 4.93 -14.48
CA CYS A 325 5.01 4.16 -15.71
C CYS A 325 4.77 2.65 -15.46
N ASP A 326 5.17 2.16 -14.29
CA ASP A 326 5.02 0.77 -13.87
C ASP A 326 4.89 0.69 -12.33
N ARG A 327 4.66 -0.53 -11.83
CA ARG A 327 4.64 -0.86 -10.39
C ARG A 327 5.97 -1.48 -9.92
N ASN A 328 7.06 -1.39 -10.70
CA ASN A 328 8.33 -1.98 -10.31
C ASN A 328 8.95 -1.16 -9.17
N ILE A 329 9.10 -1.77 -7.99
CA ILE A 329 9.55 -1.10 -6.76
C ILE A 329 10.93 -0.47 -6.96
N PHE A 330 11.86 -1.20 -7.56
CA PHE A 330 13.22 -0.71 -7.76
C PHE A 330 13.27 0.43 -8.78
N GLY A 331 12.51 0.33 -9.88
CA GLY A 331 12.35 1.41 -10.86
C GLY A 331 11.71 2.65 -10.25
N ALA A 332 10.69 2.49 -9.41
CA ALA A 332 10.06 3.59 -8.68
C ALA A 332 11.04 4.28 -7.73
N ALA A 333 11.87 3.52 -7.00
CA ALA A 333 12.89 4.08 -6.13
C ALA A 333 13.96 4.86 -6.92
N LEU A 334 14.49 4.27 -8.00
CA LEU A 334 15.46 4.92 -8.90
C LEU A 334 14.91 6.23 -9.47
N ARG A 335 13.68 6.22 -10.01
CA ARG A 335 13.04 7.42 -10.58
C ARG A 335 12.74 8.47 -9.52
N SER A 336 12.36 8.07 -8.31
CA SER A 336 12.11 9.02 -7.21
C SER A 336 13.39 9.73 -6.79
N LEU A 337 14.47 8.97 -6.56
CA LEU A 337 15.79 9.54 -6.23
C LEU A 337 16.35 10.40 -7.36
N ALA A 338 16.15 9.97 -8.62
CA ALA A 338 16.59 10.74 -9.79
C ALA A 338 15.84 12.07 -9.94
N ALA A 339 14.54 12.05 -9.68
CA ALA A 339 13.72 13.27 -9.67
C ALA A 339 14.18 14.24 -8.57
N GLN A 340 14.45 13.73 -7.36
CA GLN A 340 14.96 14.51 -6.22
C GLN A 340 16.32 15.14 -6.51
N ALA A 341 17.25 14.39 -7.12
CA ALA A 341 18.54 14.93 -7.54
C ALA A 341 18.45 16.12 -8.52
N LEU A 342 17.33 16.24 -9.24
CA LEU A 342 17.06 17.33 -10.18
C LEU A 342 16.04 18.36 -9.64
N GLY A 343 15.59 18.24 -8.39
CA GLY A 343 14.59 19.13 -7.79
C GLY A 343 13.19 18.99 -8.39
N ILE A 344 12.81 17.80 -8.84
CA ILE A 344 11.51 17.50 -9.46
C ILE A 344 10.66 16.68 -8.48
N GLU A 345 9.42 17.10 -8.28
CA GLU A 345 8.47 16.36 -7.44
C GLU A 345 7.99 15.06 -8.14
N ASN A 346 8.13 13.91 -7.48
CA ASN A 346 7.68 12.60 -7.99
C ASN A 346 6.67 11.92 -7.05
N LYS A 347 5.43 12.45 -7.01
CA LYS A 347 4.34 11.87 -6.20
C LYS A 347 3.91 10.46 -6.65
N ARG A 348 4.09 10.12 -7.94
CA ARG A 348 3.54 8.87 -8.51
C ARG A 348 4.37 7.66 -8.10
N ASP A 349 5.70 7.74 -8.22
CA ASP A 349 6.57 6.64 -7.79
C ASP A 349 6.64 6.54 -6.27
N VAL A 350 6.65 7.67 -5.54
CA VAL A 350 6.55 7.66 -4.07
C VAL A 350 5.27 6.93 -3.62
N LYS A 351 4.13 7.15 -4.29
CA LYS A 351 2.90 6.38 -4.03
C LYS A 351 3.10 4.88 -4.24
N THR A 352 3.76 4.47 -5.31
CA THR A 352 4.09 3.05 -5.54
C THR A 352 4.93 2.48 -4.40
N LEU A 353 5.93 3.22 -3.90
CA LEU A 353 6.74 2.78 -2.77
C LEU A 353 5.91 2.61 -1.50
N LEU A 354 5.05 3.58 -1.17
CA LEU A 354 4.17 3.51 0.01
C LEU A 354 3.20 2.32 -0.04
N GLU A 355 2.60 2.07 -1.20
CA GLU A 355 1.62 1.00 -1.38
C GLU A 355 2.26 -0.41 -1.39
N THR A 356 3.56 -0.52 -1.63
CA THR A 356 4.27 -1.82 -1.78
C THR A 356 5.17 -2.19 -0.60
N GLN A 357 5.20 -1.38 0.46
CA GLN A 357 5.91 -1.75 1.69
C GLN A 357 5.28 -3.01 2.30
N GLN A 358 6.13 -3.98 2.68
CA GLN A 358 5.70 -5.25 3.23
C GLN A 358 5.40 -5.15 4.73
N ILE A 359 4.69 -6.17 5.24
CA ILE A 359 4.21 -6.21 6.63
C ILE A 359 5.34 -6.10 7.67
N ASP A 360 6.54 -6.60 7.34
CA ASP A 360 7.73 -6.55 8.19
C ASP A 360 8.50 -5.22 8.11
N GLY A 361 8.02 -4.26 7.30
CA GLY A 361 8.57 -2.92 7.13
C GLY A 361 9.55 -2.78 5.94
N GLY A 362 10.04 -3.88 5.40
CA GLY A 362 10.92 -3.84 4.23
C GLY A 362 10.16 -3.73 2.91
N TRP A 363 10.90 -3.62 1.81
CA TRP A 363 10.36 -3.82 0.46
C TRP A 363 10.76 -5.20 -0.06
N GLU A 364 10.04 -5.67 -1.08
CA GLU A 364 10.36 -6.95 -1.71
C GLU A 364 11.76 -6.93 -2.35
N ARG A 365 12.48 -8.07 -2.31
CA ARG A 365 13.74 -8.24 -3.04
C ARG A 365 13.52 -7.97 -4.52
N GLN A 366 14.35 -7.10 -5.10
CA GLN A 366 14.38 -6.88 -6.54
C GLN A 366 15.70 -7.37 -7.13
N TRP A 367 15.66 -7.76 -8.41
CA TRP A 367 16.84 -8.07 -9.19
C TRP A 367 17.42 -6.77 -9.72
N LEU A 368 18.65 -6.46 -9.32
CA LEU A 368 19.30 -5.19 -9.62
C LEU A 368 20.06 -5.25 -10.94
N TRP A 369 20.77 -6.36 -11.20
CA TRP A 369 21.43 -6.67 -12.47
C TRP A 369 21.61 -8.18 -12.64
N LYS A 370 22.16 -8.56 -13.78
CA LYS A 370 22.55 -9.92 -14.13
C LYS A 370 23.92 -9.95 -14.81
N TYR A 371 24.57 -11.10 -14.79
CA TYR A 371 25.77 -11.36 -15.59
C TYR A 371 25.81 -12.83 -16.05
N GLY A 372 26.81 -13.18 -16.87
CA GLY A 372 26.96 -14.53 -17.42
C GLY A 372 26.14 -14.80 -18.69
N LYS A 373 26.39 -15.93 -19.34
CA LYS A 373 25.60 -16.42 -20.50
C LYS A 373 24.30 -17.09 -20.04
N GLU A 374 24.38 -17.87 -18.97
CA GLU A 374 23.23 -18.28 -18.17
C GLU A 374 23.05 -17.19 -17.13
N ALA A 375 21.96 -16.42 -17.21
CA ALA A 375 21.81 -15.16 -16.48
C ALA A 375 21.80 -15.38 -14.95
N VAL A 376 22.97 -15.25 -14.31
CA VAL A 376 23.09 -15.14 -12.86
C VAL A 376 22.52 -13.78 -12.49
N LYS A 377 21.45 -13.76 -11.70
CA LYS A 377 20.80 -12.53 -11.26
C LYS A 377 21.26 -12.17 -9.86
N ILE A 378 21.57 -10.90 -9.67
CA ILE A 378 21.96 -10.33 -8.39
C ILE A 378 20.85 -9.40 -7.92
N GLY A 379 20.49 -9.53 -6.65
CA GLY A 379 19.34 -8.82 -6.08
C GLY A 379 19.50 -8.62 -4.59
N SER A 380 19.03 -7.49 -4.08
CA SER A 380 19.14 -7.14 -2.67
C SER A 380 17.82 -6.62 -2.15
N ARG A 381 17.40 -7.16 -1.00
CA ARG A 381 16.25 -6.64 -0.26
C ARG A 381 16.62 -5.41 0.59
N GLY A 382 17.83 -5.42 1.13
CA GLY A 382 18.37 -4.33 1.96
C GLY A 382 18.54 -3.05 1.16
N VAL A 383 19.20 -3.12 0.01
CA VAL A 383 19.44 -1.94 -0.84
C VAL A 383 18.12 -1.35 -1.34
N VAL A 384 17.18 -2.18 -1.81
CA VAL A 384 15.85 -1.71 -2.25
C VAL A 384 15.11 -1.03 -1.11
N THR A 385 15.18 -1.58 0.11
CA THR A 385 14.57 -0.97 1.29
C THR A 385 15.22 0.37 1.63
N ALA A 386 16.55 0.45 1.65
CA ALA A 386 17.27 1.69 1.91
C ALA A 386 16.93 2.78 0.88
N MET A 387 16.86 2.42 -0.40
CA MET A 387 16.48 3.32 -1.48
C MET A 387 15.06 3.83 -1.34
N ALA A 388 14.10 2.94 -1.02
CA ALA A 388 12.72 3.32 -0.81
C ALA A 388 12.57 4.26 0.40
N VAL A 389 13.27 3.95 1.50
CA VAL A 389 13.31 4.80 2.71
C VAL A 389 13.86 6.19 2.38
N ARG A 390 15.01 6.27 1.70
CA ARG A 390 15.62 7.55 1.29
C ARG A 390 14.67 8.35 0.39
N ALA A 391 14.10 7.71 -0.63
CA ALA A 391 13.16 8.34 -1.55
C ALA A 391 11.92 8.90 -0.81
N ILE A 392 11.33 8.13 0.10
CA ILE A 392 10.14 8.57 0.86
C ILE A 392 10.51 9.69 1.85
N LYS A 393 11.64 9.56 2.54
CA LYS A 393 12.12 10.55 3.52
C LYS A 393 12.35 11.90 2.84
N GLN A 394 13.12 11.93 1.75
CA GLN A 394 13.42 13.17 1.04
C GLN A 394 12.17 13.80 0.41
N ALA A 395 11.24 13.00 -0.11
CA ALA A 395 9.96 13.51 -0.63
C ALA A 395 9.07 14.19 0.42
N ARG A 396 9.28 13.91 1.72
CA ARG A 396 8.61 14.60 2.84
C ARG A 396 9.30 15.88 3.26
N GLU A 397 10.60 16.00 3.01
CA GLU A 397 11.39 17.19 3.33
C GLU A 397 11.22 18.26 2.24
N ASP A 398 11.03 17.84 0.99
CA ASP A 398 10.90 18.71 -0.19
C ASP A 398 9.47 19.29 -0.40
N GLY A 399 8.44 18.76 0.28
CA GLY A 399 7.03 19.10 0.07
C GLY A 399 6.33 19.58 1.33
#